data_AF-A0A352MXA8-F1
#
_entry.id   AF-A0A352MXA8-F1
#
_cell.length_a   1.000
_cell.length_b   1.000
_cell.length_c   1.000
_cell.angle_alpha   90.00
_cell.angle_beta   90.00
_cell.angle_gamma   90.00
#
_symmetry.space_group_name_H-M   'P 1'
#
loop_
_entity.id
_entity.type
_entity.pdbx_description
1 polymer ?
#
loop_
_entity_poly.entity_id
_entity_poly.type
_entity_poly.pdbx_seq_one_letter_code
_entity_poly.pdbx_strand_id
1 'polypeptide(L)'
;MVNGRITPNMELKEILVTMSDGAPGAAVCLAEMMNFNSKIALYNIVWFDSMEIYGSTIYRLWNGCCNRDMTEFNDAIQFLRSNNFSKEQIHEKIASGDIFSFI
;
A
#
# COMPACT_ATOMS: atom_id res chain seq x y z
N MET A 1 15.80 -9.92 -0.79
CA MET A 1 15.27 -11.06 -0.02
C MET A 1 13.77 -10.94 -0.11
N VAL A 2 13.05 -11.94 -0.63
CA VAL A 2 11.58 -11.94 -0.56
C VAL A 2 11.25 -12.20 0.91
N ASN A 3 11.10 -11.14 1.70
CA ASN A 3 10.63 -11.29 3.07
C ASN A 3 9.20 -11.83 2.98
N GLY A 4 8.93 -12.93 3.68
CA GLY A 4 7.68 -13.68 3.57
C GLY A 4 6.44 -12.86 3.86
N ARG A 5 5.28 -13.40 3.49
CA ARG A 5 3.96 -12.85 3.81
C ARG A 5 3.88 -12.47 5.29
N ILE A 6 3.18 -11.39 5.59
CA ILE A 6 2.95 -11.01 7.00
C ILE A 6 2.14 -12.09 7.71
N THR A 7 2.42 -12.34 8.99
CA THR A 7 1.71 -13.34 9.79
C THR A 7 1.16 -12.74 11.08
N PRO A 8 0.11 -13.33 11.69
CA PRO A 8 -0.50 -12.77 12.90
C PRO A 8 0.43 -12.69 14.12
N ASN A 9 1.53 -13.44 14.12
CA ASN A 9 2.47 -13.50 15.24
C ASN A 9 3.63 -12.50 15.10
N MET A 10 3.68 -11.72 14.01
CA MET A 10 4.70 -10.69 13.82
C MET A 10 4.41 -9.47 14.67
N GLU A 11 5.47 -8.92 15.26
CA GLU A 11 5.41 -7.61 15.89
C GLU A 11 5.14 -6.53 14.84
N LEU A 12 4.49 -5.43 15.23
CA LEU A 12 4.16 -4.33 14.31
C LEU A 12 5.40 -3.85 13.54
N LYS A 13 6.55 -3.71 14.21
CA LYS A 13 7.79 -3.29 13.58
C LYS A 13 8.23 -4.26 12.48
N GLU A 14 8.08 -5.56 12.70
CA GLU A 14 8.45 -6.60 11.72
C GLU A 14 7.51 -6.55 10.51
N ILE A 15 6.22 -6.31 10.73
CA ILE A 15 5.24 -6.07 9.66
C ILE A 15 5.67 -4.88 8.81
N LEU A 16 5.95 -3.72 9.42
CA LEU A 16 6.33 -2.51 8.68
C LEU A 16 7.63 -2.70 7.90
N VAL A 17 8.64 -3.36 8.50
CA VAL A 17 9.90 -3.68 7.83
C VAL A 17 9.68 -4.63 6.66
N THR A 18 8.89 -5.69 6.84
CA THR A 18 8.55 -6.66 5.81
C THR A 18 7.86 -5.98 4.62
N MET A 19 6.81 -5.20 4.91
CA MET A 19 6.03 -4.50 3.87
C MET A 19 6.83 -3.41 3.15
N SER A 20 7.82 -2.81 3.83
CA SER A 20 8.70 -1.82 3.21
C SER A 20 9.63 -2.41 2.15
N ASP A 21 9.89 -3.72 2.18
CA ASP A 21 10.82 -4.42 1.28
C ASP A 21 12.15 -3.66 1.04
N GLY A 22 12.69 -3.07 2.11
CA GLY A 22 13.93 -2.28 2.07
C GLY A 22 13.82 -0.91 1.39
N ALA A 23 12.64 -0.51 0.88
CA ALA A 23 12.40 0.79 0.27
C ALA A 23 12.11 1.86 1.33
N PRO A 24 12.98 2.88 1.52
CA PRO A 24 12.80 3.89 2.57
C PRO A 24 11.50 4.70 2.41
N GLY A 25 11.12 5.03 1.17
CA GLY A 25 9.87 5.74 0.90
C GLY A 25 8.62 4.96 1.30
N ALA A 26 8.68 3.62 1.22
CA ALA A 26 7.60 2.76 1.67
C ALA A 26 7.53 2.71 3.21
N ALA A 27 8.69 2.62 3.87
CA ALA A 27 8.76 2.68 5.33
C ALA A 27 8.19 4.01 5.88
N VAL A 28 8.49 5.14 5.22
CA VAL A 28 7.90 6.44 5.57
C VAL A 28 6.39 6.44 5.37
N CYS A 29 5.91 6.01 4.21
CA CYS A 29 4.46 5.88 3.93
C CYS A 29 3.74 5.06 5.00
N LEU A 30 4.27 3.87 5.31
CA LEU A 30 3.69 2.96 6.29
C LEU A 30 3.67 3.58 7.70
N ALA A 31 4.72 4.30 8.10
CA ALA A 31 4.73 5.03 9.36
C ALA A 31 3.71 6.17 9.39
N GLU A 32 3.55 6.91 8.30
CA GLU A 32 2.54 7.96 8.17
C GLU A 32 1.12 7.41 8.23
N MET A 33 0.84 6.28 7.58
CA MET A 33 -0.45 5.59 7.69
C MET A 33 -0.77 5.28 9.16
N MET A 34 0.20 4.72 9.89
CA MET A 34 0.01 4.37 11.31
C MET A 34 -0.26 5.59 12.19
N ASN A 35 0.39 6.72 11.91
CA ASN A 35 0.18 7.98 12.63
C ASN A 35 -1.17 8.64 12.27
N PHE A 36 -1.60 8.53 11.02
CA PHE A 36 -2.85 9.12 10.54
C PHE A 36 -4.07 8.38 11.09
N ASN A 37 -4.10 7.05 10.95
CA ASN A 37 -5.12 6.19 11.55
C ASN A 37 -4.65 4.74 11.64
N SER A 38 -4.13 4.34 12.79
CA SER A 38 -3.55 3.01 13.01
C SER A 38 -4.49 1.83 12.72
N LYS A 39 -5.80 1.98 12.95
CA LYS A 39 -6.78 0.91 12.69
C LYS A 39 -6.97 0.68 11.20
N ILE A 40 -7.16 1.76 10.45
CA ILE A 40 -7.32 1.69 8.98
C ILE A 40 -5.99 1.28 8.33
N ALA A 41 -4.86 1.77 8.85
CA ALA A 41 -3.53 1.46 8.35
C ALA A 41 -3.25 -0.04 8.35
N LEU A 42 -3.49 -0.73 9.48
CA LEU A 42 -3.31 -2.18 9.56
C LEU A 42 -4.18 -2.93 8.57
N TYR A 43 -5.43 -2.51 8.39
CA TYR A 43 -6.33 -3.12 7.42
C TYR A 43 -5.83 -2.95 5.99
N ASN A 44 -5.35 -1.75 5.64
CA ASN A 44 -4.76 -1.47 4.33
C ASN A 44 -3.45 -2.23 4.11
N ILE A 45 -2.63 -2.40 5.14
CA ILE A 45 -1.40 -3.20 5.09
C ILE A 45 -1.70 -4.68 4.79
N VAL A 46 -2.69 -5.25 5.46
CA VAL A 46 -3.12 -6.64 5.18
C VAL A 46 -3.65 -6.76 3.76
N TRP A 47 -4.39 -5.77 3.27
CA TRP A 47 -4.83 -5.76 1.89
C TRP A 47 -3.67 -5.64 0.90
N PHE A 48 -2.68 -4.79 1.15
CA PHE A 48 -1.47 -4.69 0.34
C PHE A 48 -0.73 -6.02 0.25
N ASP A 49 -0.56 -6.73 1.38
CA ASP A 49 0.01 -8.07 1.37
C ASP A 49 -0.82 -9.02 0.50
N SER A 50 -2.16 -9.03 0.64
CA SER A 50 -3.06 -9.85 -0.19
C SER A 50 -2.88 -9.62 -1.69
N MET A 51 -2.57 -8.39 -2.09
CA MET A 51 -2.36 -7.98 -3.48
C MET A 51 -0.89 -8.00 -3.92
N GLU A 52 0.03 -8.41 -3.04
CA GLU A 52 1.48 -8.33 -3.26
C GLU A 52 2.00 -6.93 -3.61
N ILE A 53 1.45 -5.92 -2.94
CA ILE A 53 1.88 -4.53 -3.07
C ILE A 53 2.88 -4.24 -1.94
N TYR A 54 4.17 -4.19 -2.30
CA TYR A 54 5.27 -3.98 -1.35
C TYR A 54 6.18 -2.84 -1.78
N GLY A 55 7.01 -2.36 -0.85
CA GLY A 55 8.14 -1.49 -1.11
C GLY A 55 7.86 -0.35 -2.09
N SER A 56 8.61 -0.32 -3.20
CA SER A 56 8.50 0.75 -4.19
C SER A 56 7.11 0.90 -4.80
N THR A 57 6.27 -0.14 -4.81
CA THR A 57 4.90 -0.06 -5.31
C THR A 57 4.00 0.70 -4.33
N ILE A 58 4.17 0.46 -3.01
CA ILE A 58 3.52 1.27 -1.96
C ILE A 58 3.95 2.74 -2.12
N TYR A 59 5.25 2.98 -2.24
CA TYR A 59 5.77 4.33 -2.41
C TYR A 59 5.26 4.97 -3.70
N ARG A 60 5.15 4.23 -4.81
CA ARG A 60 4.59 4.75 -6.07
C ARG A 60 3.13 5.16 -5.92
N LEU A 61 2.30 4.33 -5.28
CA LEU A 61 0.90 4.67 -5.05
C LEU A 61 0.79 5.95 -4.20
N TRP A 62 1.52 6.02 -3.09
CA TRP A 62 1.47 7.18 -2.20
C TRP A 62 2.08 8.46 -2.79
N ASN A 63 3.30 8.40 -3.33
CA ASN A 63 4.01 9.55 -3.86
C ASN A 63 3.57 9.91 -5.29
N GLY A 64 3.51 8.91 -6.17
CA GLY A 64 3.26 9.10 -7.60
C GLY A 64 1.80 9.36 -7.93
N CYS A 65 0.87 8.64 -7.31
CA CYS A 65 -0.56 8.79 -7.61
C CYS A 65 -1.25 9.81 -6.72
N CYS A 66 -0.76 10.01 -5.49
CA CYS A 66 -1.46 10.80 -4.47
C CYS A 66 -0.64 11.99 -3.94
N ASN A 67 0.50 12.32 -4.57
CA ASN A 67 1.38 13.42 -4.16
C ASN A 67 1.70 13.46 -2.65
N ARG A 68 1.81 12.27 -2.03
CA ARG A 68 2.01 12.05 -0.60
C ARG A 68 0.86 12.49 0.33
N ASP A 69 -0.30 12.84 -0.20
CA ASP A 69 -1.48 13.15 0.59
C ASP A 69 -2.14 11.87 1.15
N MET A 70 -2.27 11.77 2.47
CA MET A 70 -2.85 10.60 3.15
C MET A 70 -4.35 10.44 2.89
N THR A 71 -5.07 11.53 2.62
CA THR A 71 -6.51 11.48 2.31
C THR A 71 -6.70 10.90 0.92
N GLU A 72 -6.03 11.46 -0.10
CA GLU A 72 -6.06 10.95 -1.47
C GLU A 72 -5.57 9.50 -1.55
N PHE A 73 -4.53 9.17 -0.78
CA PHE A 73 -4.02 7.80 -0.72
C PHE A 73 -5.04 6.81 -0.16
N ASN A 74 -5.77 7.17 0.90
CA ASN A 74 -6.84 6.33 1.43
C ASN A 74 -8.00 6.19 0.44
N ASP A 75 -8.37 7.27 -0.26
CA ASP A 75 -9.42 7.24 -1.28
C ASP A 75 -9.02 6.36 -2.47
N ALA A 76 -7.75 6.44 -2.90
CA ALA A 76 -7.20 5.57 -3.94
C ALA A 76 -7.24 4.09 -3.55
N ILE A 77 -6.87 3.75 -2.31
CA ILE A 77 -6.96 2.37 -1.79
C ILE A 77 -8.42 1.90 -1.77
N GLN A 78 -9.36 2.73 -1.30
CA GLN A 78 -10.78 2.40 -1.29
C GLN A 78 -11.33 2.19 -2.70
N PHE A 79 -10.93 3.03 -3.66
CA PHE A 79 -11.31 2.90 -5.06
C PHE A 79 -10.82 1.57 -5.64
N LEU A 80 -9.53 1.25 -5.51
CA LEU A 80 -8.95 0.01 -6.03
C LEU A 80 -9.66 -1.23 -5.47
N ARG A 81 -10.04 -1.17 -4.19
CA ARG A 81 -10.72 -2.27 -3.49
C ARG A 81 -12.18 -2.46 -3.88
N SER A 82 -12.88 -1.38 -4.18
CA SER A 82 -14.33 -1.41 -4.39
C SER A 82 -14.73 -1.76 -5.82
N ASN A 83 -13.81 -1.67 -6.78
CA ASN A 83 -14.10 -1.82 -8.21
C ASN A 83 -13.88 -3.24 -8.79
N ASN A 84 -13.78 -4.27 -7.94
CA ASN A 84 -13.58 -5.67 -8.37
C ASN A 84 -12.42 -5.87 -9.38
N PHE A 85 -11.38 -5.04 -9.30
CA PHE A 85 -10.19 -5.22 -10.14
C PHE A 85 -9.46 -6.51 -9.78
N SER A 86 -8.94 -7.20 -10.78
CA SER A 86 -7.96 -8.26 -10.56
C SER A 86 -6.69 -7.68 -9.96
N LYS A 87 -5.88 -8.55 -9.35
CA LYS A 87 -4.57 -8.16 -8.82
C LYS A 87 -3.71 -7.51 -9.91
N GLU A 88 -3.69 -8.09 -11.11
CA GLU A 88 -2.94 -7.58 -12.27
C GLU A 88 -3.42 -6.17 -12.65
N GLN A 89 -4.74 -5.95 -12.72
CA GLN A 89 -5.31 -4.63 -13.03
C GLN A 89 -4.95 -3.57 -11.97
N ILE A 90 -4.89 -3.96 -10.69
CA ILE A 90 -4.45 -3.06 -9.61
C ILE A 90 -2.99 -2.67 -9.82
N HIS A 91 -2.11 -3.63 -10.11
CA HIS A 91 -0.70 -3.35 -10.39
C HIS A 91 -0.51 -2.47 -11.62
N GLU A 92 -1.26 -2.70 -12.69
CA GLU A 92 -1.24 -1.87 -13.91
C GLU A 92 -1.65 -0.42 -13.62
N LYS A 93 -2.73 -0.22 -12.85
CA LYS A 93 -3.18 1.13 -12.44
C LYS A 93 -2.15 1.86 -11.59
N ILE A 94 -1.52 1.17 -10.64
CA ILE A 94 -0.45 1.76 -9.83
C ILE A 94 0.76 2.08 -10.71
N ALA A 95 1.09 1.22 -11.66
CA ALA A 95 2.22 1.40 -12.57
C ALA A 95 2.01 2.59 -13.52
N SER A 96 0.80 2.76 -14.06
CA SER A 96 0.45 3.88 -14.94
C SER A 96 0.36 5.22 -14.21
N GLY A 97 0.16 5.21 -12.89
CA GLY A 97 -0.08 6.41 -12.09
C GLY A 97 -1.53 6.92 -12.20
N ASP A 98 -2.38 6.21 -12.94
CA ASP A 98 -3.74 6.63 -13.24
C ASP A 98 -4.74 5.72 -12.54
N ILE A 99 -4.94 6.00 -11.25
CA ILE A 99 -5.84 5.23 -10.41
C ILE A 99 -7.29 5.49 -10.80
N PHE A 100 -7.63 6.76 -11.01
CA PHE A 100 -9.03 7.23 -11.12
C PHE A 100 -9.58 7.31 -12.55
N SER A 101 -8.78 7.07 -13.60
CA SER A 101 -9.36 6.99 -14.94
C SER A 101 -10.23 5.75 -15.12
N PHE A 102 -11.39 6.01 -15.72
CA PHE A 102 -12.30 5.01 -16.25
C PHE A 102 -11.90 4.72 -17.70
N ILE A 103 -11.91 3.43 -18.07
CA ILE A 103 -11.78 2.96 -19.46
C ILE A 103 -12.92 3.53 -20.29
#